data_AF-A0A3C0T0P3-F1
#
_entry.id   AF-A0A3C0T0P3-F1
#
_cell.length_a   1.000
_cell.length_b   1.000
_cell.length_c   1.000
_cell.angle_alpha   90.00
_cell.angle_beta   90.00
_cell.angle_gamma   90.00
#
_symmetry.space_group_name_H-M   'P 1'
#
loop_
_entity.id
_entity.type
_entity.pdbx_description
1 polymer ?
#
loop_
_entity_poly.entity_id
_entity_poly.type
_entity_poly.pdbx_seq_one_letter_code
_entity_poly.pdbx_strand_id
1 'polypeptide(L)'
;MTMIIVFLVASIAGGVLINRLAVDLLPKMNMPAMAVITTYPMASPTEVEESVTKDIEAQLSNVSGLDSLTSYSFDSYSMIIMMMDYDVEMSDVTADVRDKLSRVESSLPDECDAPSIFQFDPNARAVITLALTGDQGLENLLKLAEDDLQPQFERISGVAEVALSGGLDEIVEVNFYQERLDALGLSIGQVSAALASQNMKLGAGELIEGGTNYLIQTSGEITSLKELENTTISVKPLSQGSYYEVLLRDVADVSFGAKDQNSIVLINGQEGIQLSI
;
A
#
# COMPACT_ATOMS: atom_id res chain seq x y z
N MET A 1 22.01 -65.01 17.98
CA MET A 1 21.14 -64.47 19.06
C MET A 1 21.16 -62.94 19.09
N THR A 2 22.32 -62.29 19.12
CA THR A 2 22.46 -60.82 19.04
C THR A 2 21.79 -60.20 17.81
N MET A 3 21.97 -60.80 16.63
CA MET A 3 21.37 -60.31 15.38
C MET A 3 19.83 -60.32 15.41
N ILE A 4 19.22 -61.33 16.05
CA ILE A 4 17.76 -61.45 16.21
C ILE A 4 17.25 -60.37 17.17
N ILE A 5 17.95 -60.14 18.27
CA ILE A 5 17.60 -59.10 19.26
C ILE A 5 17.68 -57.71 18.61
N VAL A 6 18.73 -57.42 17.86
CA VAL A 6 18.89 -56.14 17.14
C VAL A 6 17.74 -55.93 16.14
N PHE A 7 17.37 -56.97 15.39
CA PHE A 7 16.28 -56.90 14.42
C PHE A 7 14.92 -56.66 15.09
N LEU A 8 14.69 -57.30 16.25
CA LEU A 8 13.46 -57.18 17.01
C LEU A 8 13.32 -55.79 17.65
N VAL A 9 14.41 -55.25 18.20
CA VAL A 9 14.45 -53.87 18.73
C VAL A 9 14.24 -52.85 17.61
N ALA A 10 14.89 -53.01 16.45
CA ALA A 10 14.70 -52.12 15.31
C ALA A 10 13.26 -52.14 14.77
N SER A 11 12.63 -53.31 14.75
CA SER A 11 11.23 -53.45 14.29
C SER A 11 10.24 -52.76 15.24
N ILE A 12 10.45 -52.89 16.55
CA ILE A 12 9.62 -52.21 17.56
C ILE A 12 9.84 -50.70 17.50
N ALA A 13 11.09 -50.24 17.42
CA ALA A 13 11.41 -48.83 17.30
C ALA A 13 10.82 -48.23 16.00
N GLY A 14 10.95 -48.92 14.87
CA GLY A 14 10.36 -48.51 13.59
C GLY A 14 8.84 -48.41 13.66
N GLY A 15 8.15 -49.38 14.27
CA GLY A 15 6.70 -49.36 14.45
C GLY A 15 6.21 -48.21 15.35
N VAL A 16 6.99 -47.80 16.35
CA VAL A 16 6.67 -46.63 17.19
C VAL A 16 6.94 -45.32 16.46
N LEU A 17 8.05 -45.24 15.70
CA LEU A 17 8.47 -44.04 14.98
C LEU A 17 7.56 -43.73 13.79
N ILE A 18 7.02 -44.74 13.10
CA ILE A 18 6.14 -44.53 11.93
C ILE A 18 4.87 -43.76 12.28
N ASN A 19 4.35 -43.94 13.50
CA ASN A 19 3.18 -43.23 14.01
C ASN A 19 3.51 -41.83 14.57
N ARG A 20 4.79 -41.49 14.67
CA ARG A 20 5.30 -40.21 15.17
C ARG A 20 5.97 -39.36 14.10
N LEU A 21 6.09 -39.87 12.87
CA LEU A 21 6.56 -39.05 11.75
C LEU A 21 5.50 -37.99 11.45
N ALA A 22 5.89 -36.73 11.56
CA ALA A 22 5.09 -35.63 11.02
C ALA A 22 5.03 -35.82 9.49
N VAL A 23 3.83 -36.06 8.98
CA VAL A 23 3.58 -36.14 7.54
C VAL A 23 3.26 -34.74 7.07
N ASP A 24 4.27 -34.05 6.54
CA ASP A 24 4.06 -32.81 5.78
C ASP A 24 3.94 -33.14 4.29
N LEU A 25 3.03 -32.46 3.59
CA LEU A 25 2.77 -32.64 2.15
C LEU A 25 3.97 -32.22 1.28
N LEU A 26 4.83 -31.34 1.80
CA LEU A 26 6.03 -30.83 1.16
C LEU A 26 7.15 -30.73 2.21
N PRO A 27 8.43 -30.94 1.86
CA PRO A 27 9.53 -30.53 2.72
C PRO A 27 9.42 -29.03 3.01
N LYS A 28 9.87 -28.57 4.19
CA LYS A 28 9.93 -27.14 4.50
C LYS A 28 10.83 -26.44 3.48
N MET A 29 10.22 -25.75 2.52
CA MET A 29 10.90 -24.95 1.52
C MET A 29 10.96 -23.52 2.05
N ASN A 30 12.06 -23.15 2.68
CA ASN A 30 12.34 -21.73 2.93
C ASN A 30 12.98 -21.22 1.64
N MET A 31 12.21 -20.64 0.73
CA MET A 31 12.78 -19.88 -0.39
C MET A 31 12.92 -18.43 0.10
N PRO A 32 14.11 -17.98 0.54
CA PRO A 32 14.31 -16.62 1.01
C PRO A 32 14.31 -15.67 -0.18
N ALA A 33 13.11 -15.28 -0.61
CA ALA A 33 12.89 -14.34 -1.70
C ALA A 33 12.17 -13.11 -1.19
N MET A 34 12.41 -11.99 -1.84
CA MET A 34 11.69 -10.74 -1.61
C MET A 34 11.53 -9.98 -2.92
N ALA A 35 10.50 -9.15 -3.00
CA ALA A 35 10.27 -8.24 -4.09
C ALA A 35 10.35 -6.80 -3.60
N VAL A 36 10.92 -5.93 -4.39
CA VAL A 36 10.86 -4.48 -4.24
C VAL A 36 10.02 -3.94 -5.38
N ILE A 37 8.94 -3.23 -5.05
CA ILE A 37 8.02 -2.65 -6.03
C ILE A 37 8.05 -1.14 -5.89
N THR A 38 8.17 -0.44 -7.02
CA THR A 38 8.15 1.02 -7.08
C THR A 38 7.21 1.45 -8.19
N THR A 39 6.20 2.25 -7.83
CA THR A 39 5.23 2.80 -8.79
C THR A 39 5.78 4.10 -9.37
N TYR A 40 5.71 4.24 -10.69
CA TYR A 40 6.01 5.47 -11.41
C TYR A 40 4.86 5.76 -12.37
N PRO A 41 3.79 6.44 -11.92
CA PRO A 41 2.55 6.59 -12.69
C PRO A 41 2.78 7.22 -14.06
N MET A 42 2.07 6.70 -15.07
CA MET A 42 2.08 7.21 -16.45
C MET A 42 3.43 7.11 -17.19
N ALA A 43 4.43 6.43 -16.62
CA ALA A 43 5.70 6.17 -17.29
C ALA A 43 5.63 4.93 -18.18
N SER A 44 6.31 4.98 -19.33
CA SER A 44 6.48 3.84 -20.23
C SER A 44 7.50 2.83 -19.66
N PRO A 45 7.52 1.55 -20.10
CA PRO A 45 8.40 0.54 -19.52
C PRO A 45 9.88 0.90 -19.69
N THR A 46 10.24 1.54 -20.80
CA THR A 46 11.60 2.03 -21.06
C THR A 46 11.99 3.19 -20.13
N GLU A 47 11.05 4.07 -19.81
CA GLU A 47 11.28 5.18 -18.88
C GLU A 47 11.40 4.68 -17.44
N VAL A 48 10.54 3.74 -17.05
CA VAL A 48 10.65 3.04 -15.77
C VAL A 48 12.01 2.33 -15.63
N GLU A 49 12.46 1.65 -16.69
CA GLU A 49 13.76 0.97 -16.69
C GLU A 49 14.91 1.96 -16.42
N GLU A 50 14.97 3.05 -17.19
CA GLU A 50 16.08 4.01 -17.15
C GLU A 50 16.08 4.89 -15.90
N SER A 51 14.91 5.32 -15.43
CA SER A 51 14.79 6.31 -14.34
C SER A 51 14.53 5.71 -12.96
N VAL A 52 14.14 4.44 -12.89
CA VAL A 52 13.78 3.79 -11.61
C VAL A 52 14.48 2.45 -11.44
N THR A 53 14.23 1.51 -12.36
CA THR A 53 14.68 0.12 -12.19
C THR A 53 16.20 0.03 -12.08
N LYS A 54 16.96 0.69 -12.98
CA LYS A 54 18.43 0.65 -12.98
C LYS A 54 19.05 1.23 -11.71
N ASP A 55 18.52 2.34 -11.22
CA ASP A 55 19.06 3.01 -10.02
C ASP A 55 18.83 2.17 -8.77
N ILE A 56 17.63 1.58 -8.63
CA ILE A 56 17.32 0.68 -7.53
C ILE A 56 18.16 -0.61 -7.64
N GLU A 57 18.21 -1.23 -8.82
CA GLU A 57 19.01 -2.43 -9.09
C GLU A 57 20.48 -2.22 -8.73
N ALA A 58 21.06 -1.07 -9.09
CA ALA A 58 22.46 -0.74 -8.79
C ALA A 58 22.73 -0.72 -7.27
N GLN A 59 21.79 -0.24 -6.45
CA GLN A 59 21.94 -0.27 -4.99
C GLN A 59 21.72 -1.67 -4.42
N LEU A 60 20.71 -2.38 -4.89
CA LEU A 60 20.31 -3.70 -4.37
C LEU A 60 21.29 -4.81 -4.74
N SER A 61 22.03 -4.67 -5.84
CA SER A 61 23.07 -5.61 -6.26
C SER A 61 24.20 -5.80 -5.24
N ASN A 62 24.34 -4.88 -4.27
CA ASN A 62 25.37 -4.91 -3.23
C ASN A 62 24.85 -5.37 -1.85
N VAL A 63 23.64 -5.94 -1.80
CA VAL A 63 23.07 -6.49 -0.57
C VAL A 63 23.76 -7.80 -0.21
N SER A 64 24.07 -7.98 1.07
CA SER A 64 24.79 -9.17 1.53
C SER A 64 23.93 -10.43 1.45
N GLY A 65 24.50 -11.52 0.93
CA GLY A 65 23.82 -12.81 0.80
C GLY A 65 22.82 -12.90 -0.36
N LEU A 66 22.90 -11.96 -1.31
CA LEU A 66 22.13 -12.00 -2.55
C LEU A 66 22.68 -13.10 -3.47
N ASP A 67 21.83 -14.08 -3.81
CA ASP A 67 22.15 -15.15 -4.77
C ASP A 67 21.81 -14.70 -6.20
N SER A 68 20.60 -14.20 -6.41
CA SER A 68 20.19 -13.66 -7.70
C SER A 68 19.23 -12.47 -7.59
N LEU A 69 19.31 -11.58 -8.59
CA LEU A 69 18.46 -10.41 -8.71
C LEU A 69 17.89 -10.39 -10.14
N THR A 70 16.57 -10.24 -10.24
CA THR A 70 15.86 -10.13 -11.52
C THR A 70 14.92 -8.94 -11.47
N SER A 71 15.04 -8.04 -12.44
CA SER A 71 14.22 -6.83 -12.56
C SER A 71 13.24 -6.93 -13.74
N TYR A 72 12.06 -6.35 -13.56
CA TYR A 72 11.02 -6.23 -14.56
C TYR A 72 10.47 -4.81 -14.54
N SER A 73 10.43 -4.16 -15.70
CA SER A 73 9.83 -2.84 -15.88
C SER A 73 8.56 -2.98 -16.70
N PHE A 74 7.44 -2.53 -16.13
CA PHE A 74 6.13 -2.54 -16.75
C PHE A 74 5.65 -1.11 -16.98
N ASP A 75 4.52 -0.95 -17.67
CA ASP A 75 3.82 0.33 -17.70
C ASP A 75 3.50 0.75 -16.26
N SER A 76 3.93 1.94 -15.88
CA SER A 76 3.70 2.56 -14.58
C SER A 76 4.35 1.94 -13.33
N TYR A 77 5.12 0.84 -13.41
CA TYR A 77 5.80 0.30 -12.22
C TYR A 77 7.02 -0.58 -12.52
N SER A 78 7.95 -0.61 -11.56
CA SER A 78 9.14 -1.47 -11.52
C SER A 78 8.96 -2.56 -10.47
N MET A 79 9.37 -3.78 -10.78
CA MET A 79 9.40 -4.93 -9.87
C MET A 79 10.78 -5.58 -9.89
N ILE A 80 11.44 -5.64 -8.74
CA ILE A 80 12.75 -6.29 -8.58
C ILE A 80 12.60 -7.45 -7.61
N ILE A 81 12.91 -8.66 -8.08
CA ILE A 81 12.88 -9.89 -7.30
C ILE A 81 14.30 -10.23 -6.89
N MET A 82 14.52 -10.38 -5.60
CA MET A 82 15.78 -10.79 -4.99
C MET A 82 15.62 -12.18 -4.40
N MET A 83 16.49 -13.10 -4.77
CA MET A 83 16.65 -14.39 -4.11
C MET A 83 17.93 -14.35 -3.28
N MET A 84 17.81 -14.74 -2.02
CA MET A 84 18.91 -14.74 -1.08
C MET A 84 19.45 -16.16 -0.87
N ASP A 85 20.62 -16.26 -0.28
CA ASP A 85 21.17 -17.53 0.19
C ASP A 85 20.30 -18.14 1.31
N TYR A 86 20.26 -19.47 1.42
CA TYR A 86 19.45 -20.17 2.44
C TYR A 86 19.88 -19.91 3.89
N ASP A 87 21.12 -19.48 4.10
CA ASP A 87 21.73 -19.31 5.43
C ASP A 87 21.57 -17.88 5.99
N VAL A 88 20.83 -16.99 5.30
CA VAL A 88 20.62 -15.61 5.75
C VAL A 88 19.30 -15.44 6.50
N GLU A 89 19.34 -14.59 7.54
CA GLU A 89 18.14 -14.15 8.24
C GLU A 89 17.48 -13.02 7.45
N MET A 90 16.25 -13.27 6.97
CA MET A 90 15.54 -12.31 6.11
C MET A 90 15.21 -10.98 6.81
N SER A 91 15.14 -10.96 8.15
CA SER A 91 14.98 -9.72 8.91
C SER A 91 16.18 -8.78 8.71
N ASP A 92 17.38 -9.33 8.69
CA ASP A 92 18.63 -8.58 8.54
C ASP A 92 18.77 -8.09 7.09
N VAL A 93 18.44 -8.95 6.14
CA VAL A 93 18.36 -8.59 4.72
C VAL A 93 17.36 -7.44 4.49
N THR A 94 16.18 -7.53 5.09
CA THR A 94 15.14 -6.49 4.94
C THR A 94 15.62 -5.15 5.49
N ALA A 95 16.37 -5.16 6.59
CA ALA A 95 16.98 -3.95 7.13
C ALA A 95 18.06 -3.37 6.19
N ASP A 96 18.97 -4.20 5.66
CA ASP A 96 19.98 -3.77 4.70
C ASP A 96 19.34 -3.22 3.41
N VAL A 97 18.36 -3.91 2.85
CA VAL A 97 17.59 -3.45 1.68
C VAL A 97 16.94 -2.09 1.93
N ARG A 98 16.27 -1.91 3.08
CA ARG A 98 15.68 -0.61 3.45
C ARG A 98 16.73 0.50 3.54
N ASP A 99 17.89 0.20 4.12
CA ASP A 99 19.01 1.15 4.22
C ASP A 99 19.61 1.49 2.84
N LYS A 100 19.58 0.57 1.87
CA LYS A 100 19.97 0.85 0.48
C LYS A 100 18.93 1.68 -0.25
N LEU A 101 17.65 1.36 -0.09
CA LEU A 101 16.55 2.07 -0.74
C LEU A 101 16.45 3.52 -0.28
N SER A 102 16.63 3.79 1.02
CA SER A 102 16.65 5.17 1.54
C SER A 102 17.75 6.05 0.93
N ARG A 103 18.82 5.46 0.39
CA ARG A 103 19.90 6.21 -0.29
C ARG A 103 19.56 6.56 -1.73
N VAL A 104 18.75 5.74 -2.41
CA VAL A 104 18.34 5.98 -3.80
C VAL A 104 17.06 6.79 -3.89
N GLU A 105 16.30 6.90 -2.80
CA GLU A 105 15.05 7.68 -2.73
C GLU A 105 15.24 9.11 -3.26
N SER A 106 16.36 9.76 -2.91
CA SER A 106 16.67 11.12 -3.40
C SER A 106 17.07 11.24 -4.87
N SER A 107 17.39 10.12 -5.53
CA SER A 107 17.70 10.07 -6.98
C SER A 107 16.52 9.63 -7.83
N LEU A 108 15.46 9.10 -7.22
CA LEU A 108 14.24 8.76 -7.95
C LEU A 108 13.48 10.04 -8.36
N PRO A 109 12.72 10.00 -9.47
CA PRO A 109 11.83 11.10 -9.85
C PRO A 109 10.83 11.44 -8.73
N ASP A 110 10.49 12.73 -8.59
CA ASP A 110 9.56 13.22 -7.56
C ASP A 110 8.15 12.63 -7.71
N GLU A 111 7.77 12.22 -8.92
CA GLU A 111 6.48 11.60 -9.21
C GLU A 111 6.42 10.10 -8.88
N CYS A 112 7.53 9.48 -8.46
CA CYS A 112 7.56 8.08 -8.05
C CYS A 112 7.11 7.90 -6.60
N ASP A 113 6.41 6.81 -6.34
CA ASP A 113 6.13 6.38 -4.97
C ASP A 113 7.39 5.82 -4.30
N ALA A 114 7.42 5.86 -2.96
CA ALA A 114 8.49 5.23 -2.19
C ALA A 114 8.55 3.71 -2.46
N PRO A 115 9.74 3.12 -2.68
CA PRO A 115 9.87 1.68 -2.89
C PRO A 115 9.32 0.85 -1.73
N SER A 116 8.44 -0.10 -2.05
CA SER A 116 7.80 -1.00 -1.08
C SER A 116 8.47 -2.37 -1.11
N ILE A 117 8.78 -2.92 0.07
CA ILE A 117 9.43 -4.22 0.23
C ILE A 117 8.38 -5.28 0.59
N PHE A 118 8.32 -6.34 -0.21
CA PHE A 118 7.47 -7.51 -0.01
C PHE A 118 8.33 -8.73 0.24
N GLN A 119 8.25 -9.32 1.43
CA GLN A 119 8.94 -10.57 1.70
C GLN A 119 8.07 -11.74 1.22
N PHE A 120 8.64 -12.66 0.43
CA PHE A 120 7.94 -13.88 0.06
C PHE A 120 8.00 -14.85 1.23
N ASP A 121 6.87 -15.06 1.89
CA ASP A 121 6.71 -16.14 2.86
C ASP A 121 5.85 -17.25 2.26
N PRO A 122 6.42 -18.41 1.85
CA PRO A 122 5.64 -19.54 1.37
C PRO A 122 4.70 -20.13 2.42
N ASN A 123 4.88 -19.76 3.70
CA ASN A 123 4.01 -20.11 4.81
C ASN A 123 2.88 -19.09 5.05
N ALA A 124 2.92 -17.90 4.43
CA ALA A 124 1.87 -16.88 4.50
C ALA A 124 0.64 -17.25 3.63
N ARG A 125 0.28 -18.54 3.61
CA ARG A 125 -0.96 -18.99 3.02
C ARG A 125 -2.09 -18.62 3.96
N ALA A 126 -3.10 -17.96 3.41
CA ALA A 126 -4.33 -17.71 4.13
C ALA A 126 -4.85 -19.01 4.74
N VAL A 127 -4.97 -19.02 6.06
CA VAL A 127 -5.55 -20.10 6.85
C VAL A 127 -7.06 -20.09 6.65
N ILE A 128 -7.65 -18.90 6.51
CA ILE A 128 -9.09 -18.71 6.31
C ILE A 128 -9.32 -17.73 5.16
N THR A 129 -10.20 -18.11 4.23
CA THR A 129 -10.73 -17.21 3.22
C THR A 129 -12.21 -17.00 3.50
N LEU A 130 -12.62 -15.75 3.71
CA LEU A 130 -14.01 -15.36 3.90
C LEU A 130 -14.53 -14.62 2.68
N ALA A 131 -15.79 -14.88 2.34
CA ALA A 131 -16.50 -14.24 1.25
C ALA A 131 -17.58 -13.34 1.85
N LEU A 132 -17.44 -12.03 1.66
CA LEU A 132 -18.39 -11.02 2.10
C LEU A 132 -19.29 -10.61 0.92
N THR A 133 -20.59 -10.78 1.08
CA THR A 133 -21.62 -10.45 0.08
C THR A 133 -22.81 -9.78 0.78
N GLY A 134 -23.55 -8.95 0.06
CA GLY A 134 -24.75 -8.30 0.59
C GLY A 134 -25.35 -7.26 -0.36
N ASP A 135 -26.57 -6.84 -0.06
CA ASP A 135 -27.38 -5.97 -0.93
C ASP A 135 -27.09 -4.46 -0.77
N GLN A 136 -26.12 -4.12 0.08
CA GLN A 136 -25.83 -2.75 0.52
C GLN A 136 -24.85 -1.99 -0.41
N GLY A 137 -24.50 -2.59 -1.55
CA GLY A 137 -23.54 -2.06 -2.52
C GLY A 137 -22.10 -2.43 -2.17
N LEU A 138 -21.28 -2.63 -3.21
CA LEU A 138 -19.90 -3.11 -3.06
C LEU A 138 -19.01 -2.14 -2.27
N GLU A 139 -19.23 -0.83 -2.43
CA GLU A 139 -18.52 0.23 -1.70
C GLU A 139 -18.75 0.16 -0.18
N ASN A 140 -20.00 0.03 0.26
CA ASN A 140 -20.33 -0.09 1.70
C ASN A 140 -19.83 -1.41 2.29
N LEU A 141 -19.83 -2.49 1.50
CA LEU A 141 -19.22 -3.76 1.93
C LEU A 141 -17.72 -3.62 2.10
N LEU A 142 -17.04 -2.83 1.25
CA LEU A 142 -15.60 -2.61 1.34
C LEU A 142 -15.27 -1.80 2.59
N LYS A 143 -15.97 -0.70 2.84
CA LYS A 143 -15.84 0.07 4.08
C LYS A 143 -16.06 -0.80 5.32
N LEU A 144 -17.08 -1.66 5.32
CA LEU A 144 -17.30 -2.59 6.42
C LEU A 144 -16.13 -3.59 6.58
N ALA A 145 -15.56 -4.05 5.47
CA ALA A 145 -14.41 -4.95 5.50
C ALA A 145 -13.15 -4.25 6.03
N GLU A 146 -12.87 -3.03 5.57
CA GLU A 146 -11.68 -2.23 5.90
C GLU A 146 -11.72 -1.63 7.32
N ASP A 147 -12.83 -1.01 7.70
CA ASP A 147 -12.91 -0.23 8.94
C ASP A 147 -13.23 -1.11 10.16
N ASP A 148 -14.04 -2.15 9.96
CA ASP A 148 -14.55 -2.98 11.05
C ASP A 148 -13.92 -4.38 11.07
N LEU A 149 -14.00 -5.14 9.97
CA LEU A 149 -13.63 -6.57 9.98
C LEU A 149 -12.11 -6.79 9.98
N GLN A 150 -11.38 -6.14 9.07
CA GLN A 150 -9.94 -6.28 8.93
C GLN A 150 -9.21 -5.96 10.25
N PRO A 151 -9.45 -4.82 10.94
CA PRO A 151 -8.76 -4.49 12.18
C PRO A 151 -9.16 -5.40 13.34
N GLN A 152 -10.34 -6.05 13.28
CA GLN A 152 -10.74 -7.04 14.28
C GLN A 152 -9.99 -8.35 14.12
N PHE A 153 -9.77 -8.81 12.89
CA PHE A 153 -9.00 -10.02 12.60
C PHE A 153 -7.49 -9.82 12.84
N GLU A 154 -6.93 -8.69 12.43
CA GLU A 154 -5.50 -8.36 12.65
C GLU A 154 -5.14 -8.27 14.14
N ARG A 155 -6.10 -7.98 15.03
CA ARG A 155 -5.89 -7.99 16.49
C ARG A 155 -5.77 -9.40 17.09
N ILE A 156 -6.13 -10.44 16.36
CA ILE A 156 -6.07 -11.82 16.86
C ILE A 156 -4.61 -12.27 16.87
N SER A 157 -4.14 -12.73 18.04
CA SER A 157 -2.78 -13.25 18.19
C SER A 157 -2.51 -14.38 17.20
N GLY A 158 -1.47 -14.22 16.38
CA GLY A 158 -1.09 -15.17 15.34
C GLY A 158 -1.58 -14.81 13.94
N VAL A 159 -2.36 -13.75 13.77
CA VAL A 159 -2.68 -13.18 12.46
C VAL A 159 -1.59 -12.16 12.09
N ALA A 160 -0.93 -12.38 10.95
CA ALA A 160 0.12 -11.49 10.46
C ALA A 160 -0.44 -10.39 9.55
N GLU A 161 -1.40 -10.74 8.70
CA GLU A 161 -1.99 -9.86 7.70
C GLU A 161 -3.41 -10.32 7.38
N VAL A 162 -4.29 -9.38 7.03
CA VAL A 162 -5.60 -9.67 6.46
C VAL A 162 -5.73 -8.94 5.14
N ALA A 163 -5.62 -9.66 4.04
CA ALA A 163 -5.67 -9.08 2.70
C ALA A 163 -7.12 -9.04 2.19
N LEU A 164 -7.56 -7.86 1.75
CA LEU A 164 -8.83 -7.64 1.08
C LEU A 164 -8.66 -7.74 -0.44
N SER A 165 -9.67 -8.26 -1.14
CA SER A 165 -9.68 -8.33 -2.60
C SER A 165 -11.09 -8.14 -3.15
N GLY A 166 -11.17 -7.49 -4.31
CA GLY A 166 -12.42 -6.96 -4.85
C GLY A 166 -12.77 -5.64 -4.18
N GLY A 167 -14.02 -5.22 -4.28
CA GLY A 167 -14.45 -3.93 -3.73
C GLY A 167 -14.40 -2.79 -4.74
N LEU A 168 -14.87 -1.63 -4.30
CA LEU A 168 -14.84 -0.39 -5.06
C LEU A 168 -14.36 0.71 -4.10
N ASP A 169 -13.14 1.20 -4.29
CA ASP A 169 -12.65 2.32 -3.50
C ASP A 169 -13.46 3.57 -3.83
N GLU A 170 -14.05 4.20 -2.82
CA GLU A 170 -14.68 5.50 -2.98
C GLU A 170 -13.59 6.57 -3.12
N ILE A 171 -13.67 7.37 -4.18
CA ILE A 171 -12.81 8.53 -4.41
C ILE A 171 -13.66 9.78 -4.49
N VAL A 172 -13.07 10.93 -4.21
CA VAL A 172 -13.70 12.21 -4.50
C VAL A 172 -13.18 12.71 -5.84
N GLU A 173 -14.07 12.75 -6.83
CA GLU A 173 -13.77 13.26 -8.16
C GLU A 173 -13.99 14.77 -8.22
N VAL A 174 -13.00 15.49 -8.74
CA VAL A 174 -13.06 16.93 -8.99
C VAL A 174 -13.04 17.16 -10.49
N ASN A 175 -14.22 17.43 -11.04
CA ASN A 175 -14.45 17.59 -12.48
C ASN A 175 -14.40 19.08 -12.87
N PHE A 176 -13.30 19.51 -13.49
CA PHE A 176 -13.07 20.92 -13.81
C PHE A 176 -13.86 21.42 -15.03
N TYR A 177 -14.43 22.63 -14.92
CA TYR A 177 -15.01 23.36 -16.04
C TYR A 177 -13.93 24.19 -16.75
N GLN A 178 -13.38 23.67 -17.84
CA GLN A 178 -12.29 24.32 -18.59
C GLN A 178 -12.60 25.78 -18.95
N GLU A 179 -13.81 26.06 -19.45
CA GLU A 179 -14.23 27.42 -19.82
C GLU A 179 -14.16 28.42 -18.66
N ARG A 180 -14.45 27.96 -17.44
CA ARG A 180 -14.42 28.80 -16.23
C ARG A 180 -13.00 29.01 -15.72
N LEU A 181 -12.16 27.97 -15.79
CA LEU A 181 -10.73 28.10 -15.49
C LEU A 181 -10.07 29.12 -16.43
N ASP A 182 -10.36 29.05 -17.72
CA ASP A 182 -9.84 29.97 -18.74
C ASP A 182 -10.31 31.41 -18.50
N ALA A 183 -11.60 31.60 -18.21
CA ALA A 183 -12.17 32.92 -17.90
C ALA A 183 -11.53 33.57 -16.66
N LEU A 184 -11.07 32.75 -15.71
CA LEU A 184 -10.42 33.20 -14.48
C LEU A 184 -8.89 33.22 -14.57
N GLY A 185 -8.33 32.78 -15.70
CA GLY A 185 -6.90 32.63 -15.91
C GLY A 185 -6.24 31.71 -14.87
N LEU A 186 -6.91 30.61 -14.52
CA LEU A 186 -6.44 29.60 -13.59
C LEU A 186 -6.04 28.33 -14.35
N SER A 187 -4.91 27.73 -14.00
CA SER A 187 -4.53 26.41 -14.53
C SER A 187 -4.92 25.29 -13.57
N ILE A 188 -5.12 24.08 -14.09
CA ILE A 188 -5.42 22.89 -13.26
C ILE A 188 -4.33 22.71 -12.19
N GLY A 189 -3.05 22.85 -12.55
CA GLY A 189 -1.94 22.74 -11.60
C GLY A 189 -1.99 23.77 -10.46
N GLN A 190 -2.48 24.99 -10.72
CA GLN A 190 -2.71 25.98 -9.65
C GLN A 190 -3.83 25.54 -8.71
N VAL A 191 -4.91 24.96 -9.25
CA VAL A 191 -6.01 24.46 -8.43
C VAL A 191 -5.58 23.25 -7.60
N SER A 192 -4.86 22.30 -8.19
CA SER A 192 -4.30 21.14 -7.49
C SER A 192 -3.35 21.56 -6.36
N ALA A 193 -2.46 22.53 -6.60
CA ALA A 193 -1.57 23.05 -5.58
C ALA A 193 -2.32 23.75 -4.43
N ALA A 194 -3.39 24.51 -4.75
CA ALA A 194 -4.22 25.15 -3.75
C ALA A 194 -4.94 24.12 -2.86
N LEU A 195 -5.52 23.08 -3.47
CA LEU A 195 -6.17 21.98 -2.75
C LEU A 195 -5.18 21.23 -1.83
N ALA A 196 -4.00 20.88 -2.34
CA ALA A 196 -2.96 20.22 -1.56
C ALA A 196 -2.50 21.07 -0.36
N SER A 197 -2.39 22.40 -0.55
CA SER A 197 -1.96 23.31 0.52
C SER A 197 -2.98 23.48 1.63
N GLN A 198 -4.28 23.29 1.33
CA GLN A 198 -5.36 23.47 2.29
C GLN A 198 -5.68 22.19 3.05
N ASN A 199 -5.45 21.01 2.47
CA ASN A 199 -5.63 19.73 3.13
C ASN A 199 -4.42 19.32 4.02
N MET A 200 -3.93 20.24 4.85
CA MET A 200 -2.78 20.00 5.74
C MET A 200 -3.12 20.26 7.20
N LYS A 201 -2.75 19.31 8.07
CA LYS A 201 -2.71 19.51 9.54
C LYS A 201 -1.36 20.09 9.93
N LEU A 202 -1.36 21.33 10.45
CA LEU A 202 -0.15 22.00 10.93
C LEU A 202 -0.23 22.22 12.45
N GLY A 203 0.84 21.88 13.16
CA GLY A 203 1.00 22.24 14.57
C GLY A 203 1.31 23.73 14.70
N ALA A 204 0.49 24.49 15.43
CA ALA A 204 0.70 25.92 15.64
C ALA A 204 1.63 26.22 16.85
N GLY A 205 2.06 25.19 17.57
CA GLY A 205 2.99 25.28 18.70
C GLY A 205 2.33 25.01 20.05
N GLU A 206 3.01 25.43 21.11
CA GLU A 206 2.61 25.19 22.50
C GLU A 206 2.41 26.52 23.23
N LEU A 207 1.29 26.65 23.95
CA LEU A 207 0.98 27.79 24.82
C LEU A 207 1.04 27.35 26.27
N ILE A 208 1.98 27.89 27.04
CA ILE A 208 2.10 27.61 28.47
C ILE A 208 1.39 28.73 29.24
N GLU A 209 0.28 28.40 29.89
CA GLU A 209 -0.46 29.32 30.77
C GLU A 209 -0.71 28.67 32.13
N GLY A 210 -0.30 29.34 33.22
CA GLY A 210 -0.55 28.86 34.59
C GLY A 210 0.11 27.53 34.95
N GLY A 211 1.15 27.09 34.22
CA GLY A 211 1.78 25.78 34.40
C GLY A 211 1.12 24.64 33.63
N THR A 212 0.08 24.93 32.84
CA THR A 212 -0.53 23.97 31.91
C THR A 212 -0.03 24.26 30.50
N ASN A 213 0.42 23.21 29.81
CA ASN A 213 0.87 23.31 28.42
C ASN A 213 -0.29 22.95 27.48
N TYR A 214 -0.70 23.89 26.66
CA TYR A 214 -1.75 23.71 25.65
C TYR A 214 -1.10 23.57 24.27
N LEU A 215 -1.24 22.40 23.67
CA LEU A 215 -0.83 22.18 22.29
C LEU A 215 -1.88 22.81 21.36
N ILE A 216 -1.47 23.80 20.57
CA ILE A 216 -2.32 24.45 19.58
C ILE A 216 -2.08 23.75 18.23
N GLN A 217 -3.16 23.24 17.64
CA GLN A 217 -3.14 22.60 16.32
C GLN A 217 -4.18 23.27 15.43
N THR A 218 -3.87 23.44 14.14
CA THR A 218 -4.86 23.83 13.14
C THR A 218 -5.46 22.59 12.50
N SER A 219 -6.80 22.53 12.41
CA SER A 219 -7.50 21.50 11.65
C SER A 219 -7.72 22.01 10.23
N GLY A 220 -6.85 21.61 9.30
CA GLY A 220 -7.00 21.87 7.86
C GLY A 220 -7.50 20.65 7.08
N GLU A 221 -7.84 19.55 7.75
CA GLU A 221 -8.34 18.36 7.06
C GLU A 221 -9.75 18.61 6.52
N ILE A 222 -9.94 18.35 5.23
CA ILE A 222 -11.25 18.46 4.58
C ILE A 222 -12.04 17.19 4.89
N THR A 223 -13.15 17.34 5.62
CA THR A 223 -13.91 16.21 6.16
C THR A 223 -15.22 15.95 5.41
N SER A 224 -15.59 16.81 4.47
CA SER A 224 -16.83 16.67 3.70
C SER A 224 -16.72 17.25 2.29
N LEU A 225 -17.52 16.71 1.37
CA LEU A 225 -17.71 17.25 0.02
C LEU A 225 -18.01 18.75 0.03
N LYS A 226 -18.90 19.18 0.94
CA LYS A 226 -19.28 20.58 1.05
C LYS A 226 -18.11 21.47 1.49
N GLU A 227 -17.23 20.97 2.34
CA GLU A 227 -16.03 21.69 2.74
C GLU A 227 -15.03 21.78 1.57
N LEU A 228 -14.89 20.69 0.79
CA LEU A 228 -14.09 20.67 -0.43
C LEU A 228 -14.61 21.68 -1.48
N GLU A 229 -15.92 21.71 -1.73
CA GLU A 229 -16.56 22.67 -2.64
C GLU A 229 -16.34 24.14 -2.24
N ASN A 230 -16.26 24.42 -0.94
CA ASN A 230 -16.05 25.77 -0.39
C ASN A 230 -14.57 26.07 -0.13
N THR A 231 -13.64 25.25 -0.65
CA THR A 231 -12.21 25.50 -0.55
C THR A 231 -11.82 26.68 -1.45
N THR A 232 -11.05 27.62 -0.92
CA THR A 232 -10.64 28.83 -1.66
C THR A 232 -9.47 28.50 -2.60
N ILE A 233 -9.67 28.65 -3.90
CA ILE A 233 -8.67 28.33 -4.92
C ILE A 233 -7.82 29.54 -5.29
N SER A 234 -8.42 30.72 -5.35
CA SER A 234 -7.71 31.95 -5.71
C SER A 234 -8.38 33.17 -5.09
N VAL A 235 -7.61 34.20 -4.83
CA VAL A 235 -8.11 35.50 -4.39
C VAL A 235 -7.78 36.51 -5.47
N LYS A 236 -8.80 37.13 -6.05
CA LYS A 236 -8.65 38.09 -7.15
C LYS A 236 -9.04 39.49 -6.68
N PRO A 237 -8.29 40.53 -7.07
CA PRO A 237 -8.60 41.90 -6.70
C PRO A 237 -9.83 42.41 -7.47
N LEU A 238 -10.75 43.06 -6.76
CA LEU A 238 -11.83 43.86 -7.33
C LEU A 238 -11.43 45.34 -7.39
N SER A 239 -12.16 46.10 -8.20
CA SER A 239 -12.03 47.57 -8.21
C SER A 239 -12.41 48.15 -6.85
N GLN A 240 -11.62 49.09 -6.33
CA GLN A 240 -11.73 49.71 -4.99
C GLN A 240 -11.18 48.90 -3.79
N GLY A 241 -10.21 48.02 -3.99
CA GLY A 241 -9.47 47.39 -2.89
C GLY A 241 -10.23 46.31 -2.13
N SER A 242 -11.39 45.89 -2.65
CA SER A 242 -12.05 44.65 -2.25
C SER A 242 -11.42 43.46 -2.96
N TYR A 243 -11.54 42.28 -2.39
CA TYR A 243 -11.10 41.03 -3.00
C TYR A 243 -12.31 40.12 -3.20
N TYR A 244 -12.28 39.29 -4.23
CA TYR A 244 -13.23 38.20 -4.39
C TYR A 244 -12.48 36.87 -4.32
N GLU A 245 -13.04 35.93 -3.56
CA GLU A 245 -12.54 34.57 -3.44
C GLU A 245 -13.18 33.71 -4.53
N VAL A 246 -12.34 33.01 -5.27
CA VAL A 246 -12.75 31.93 -6.19
C VAL A 246 -12.76 30.65 -5.37
N LEU A 247 -13.93 30.02 -5.25
CA LEU A 247 -14.09 28.74 -4.57
C LEU A 247 -13.99 27.58 -5.56
N LEU A 248 -13.73 26.36 -5.06
CA LEU A 248 -13.65 25.18 -5.91
C LEU A 248 -14.93 24.98 -6.72
N ARG A 249 -16.10 25.13 -6.09
CA ARG A 249 -17.41 25.04 -6.75
C ARG A 249 -17.61 26.03 -7.92
N ASP A 250 -16.85 27.11 -7.95
CA ASP A 250 -16.95 28.09 -9.03
C ASP A 250 -16.29 27.56 -10.31
N VAL A 251 -15.33 26.65 -10.18
CA VAL A 251 -14.48 26.15 -11.29
C VAL A 251 -14.55 24.63 -11.49
N ALA A 252 -15.14 23.87 -10.58
CA ALA A 252 -15.27 22.42 -10.67
C ALA A 252 -16.58 21.92 -10.05
N ASP A 253 -17.04 20.76 -10.53
CA ASP A 253 -18.03 19.92 -9.86
C ASP A 253 -17.31 18.89 -8.98
N VAL A 254 -17.83 18.64 -7.79
CA VAL A 254 -17.22 17.70 -6.84
C VAL A 254 -18.24 16.64 -6.50
N SER A 255 -17.90 15.38 -6.73
CA SER A 255 -18.80 14.25 -6.50
C SER A 255 -18.03 13.05 -5.96
N PHE A 256 -18.74 12.16 -5.28
CA PHE A 256 -18.21 10.82 -5.03
C PHE A 256 -18.16 10.05 -6.35
N GLY A 257 -17.03 9.40 -6.57
CA GLY A 257 -16.75 8.54 -7.68
C GLY A 257 -16.15 7.23 -7.20
N ALA A 258 -15.83 6.39 -8.15
CA ALA A 258 -15.29 5.07 -7.91
C ALA A 258 -13.93 4.96 -8.56
N LYS A 259 -12.92 4.53 -7.80
CA LYS A 259 -11.62 4.24 -8.37
C LYS A 259 -11.73 3.09 -9.37
N ASP A 260 -10.93 3.13 -10.42
CA ASP A 260 -10.86 2.03 -11.38
C ASP A 260 -10.53 0.70 -10.67
N GLN A 261 -11.35 -0.33 -10.95
CA GLN A 261 -11.20 -1.64 -10.33
C GLN A 261 -10.01 -2.37 -10.96
N ASN A 262 -8.97 -2.60 -10.16
CA ASN A 262 -7.84 -3.44 -10.55
C ASN A 262 -8.11 -4.95 -10.33
N SER A 263 -9.15 -5.30 -9.58
CA SER A 263 -9.49 -6.69 -9.25
C SER A 263 -10.99 -6.84 -9.01
N ILE A 264 -11.59 -7.91 -9.55
CA ILE A 264 -13.01 -8.26 -9.39
C ILE A 264 -13.09 -9.62 -8.70
N VAL A 265 -13.86 -9.71 -7.61
CA VAL A 265 -14.16 -10.96 -6.92
C VAL A 265 -15.61 -11.34 -7.16
N LEU A 266 -15.82 -12.54 -7.72
CA LEU A 266 -17.14 -13.10 -7.97
C LEU A 266 -17.41 -14.30 -7.06
N ILE A 267 -18.40 -14.16 -6.19
CA ILE A 267 -18.88 -15.19 -5.27
C ILE A 267 -20.21 -15.71 -5.81
N ASN A 268 -20.21 -16.94 -6.31
CA ASN A 268 -21.38 -17.56 -6.96
C ASN A 268 -21.98 -16.71 -8.10
N GLY A 269 -21.15 -15.95 -8.82
CA GLY A 269 -21.57 -15.11 -9.93
C GLY A 269 -22.08 -13.72 -9.53
N GLN A 270 -22.00 -13.35 -8.25
CA GLN A 270 -22.27 -12.01 -7.76
C GLN A 270 -20.97 -11.36 -7.28
N GLU A 271 -20.82 -10.05 -7.49
CA GLU A 271 -19.69 -9.30 -6.95
C GLU A 271 -19.71 -9.32 -5.42
N GLY A 272 -18.53 -9.43 -4.84
CA GLY A 272 -18.35 -9.32 -3.39
C GLY A 272 -16.90 -9.10 -3.05
N ILE A 273 -16.58 -9.31 -1.77
CA ILE A 273 -15.26 -9.00 -1.22
C ILE A 273 -14.70 -10.26 -0.59
N GLN A 274 -13.43 -10.53 -0.87
CA GLN A 274 -12.71 -11.63 -0.26
C GLN A 274 -11.80 -11.09 0.85
N LEU A 275 -11.86 -11.71 2.03
CA LEU A 275 -10.89 -11.50 3.10
C LEU A 275 -10.01 -12.74 3.19
N SER A 276 -8.70 -12.55 3.16
CA SER A 276 -7.71 -13.62 3.25
C SER A 276 -6.88 -13.41 4.52
N ILE A 277 -7.02 -14.32 5.49
CA ILE A 277 -6.43 -14.26 6.84
C ILE A 277 -5.39 -15.37 6.98
#